data_AF-A0A9P9ZHD5-F1
#
_entry.id   AF-A0A9P9ZHD5-F1
#
_cell.length_a   1.000
_cell.length_b   1.000
_cell.length_c   1.000
_cell.angle_alpha   90.00
_cell.angle_beta   90.00
_cell.angle_gamma   90.00
#
_symmetry.space_group_name_H-M   'P 1'
#
loop_
_entity.id
_entity.type
_entity.pdbx_description
1 polymer ?
#
loop_
_entity_poly.entity_id
_entity_poly.type
_entity_poly.pdbx_seq_one_letter_code
_entity_poly.pdbx_strand_id
1 'polypeptide(L)'
;MDNNMLGVLLPRLLLVLSAVVAFAAAQSGSDCNPLKTSGCPPDKGLTNSPYGVDFTKGTTDWASWTSVGTGSVLYDSHGAALTIAKKGDAPTIATNWYIFFGRVEVLMRAAPGTGIVSSVVLASDDGDEVDWEILGGNNDEVQTNYFGKGNLTLFNRGGKTPVHNVQGTTYSYAIDWQIDQLTWYVDGQAVRTLKKEDAVGGLNYPQTPMKLKIGSWAGGDPDNAPGTIAWAGGVTDYTKGPFTMYVEKVSVTNQYAATSYSYGDMSGSWDSIVLKKDGAAEGTQSKEDDMVDSAVMEDDGTTGVASAANSSASSPMYFAL
;
A
#
# COMPACT_ATOMS: atom_id res chain seq x y z
N MET A 1 -36.21 34.64 -37.50
CA MET A 1 -35.27 35.59 -38.13
C MET A 1 -34.48 36.27 -37.03
N ASP A 2 -33.78 35.54 -36.16
CA ASP A 2 -32.58 34.72 -36.35
C ASP A 2 -31.26 35.50 -36.34
N ASN A 3 -30.33 34.94 -35.55
CA ASN A 3 -28.90 35.16 -35.39
C ASN A 3 -28.47 36.25 -34.38
N ASN A 4 -27.60 36.01 -33.40
CA ASN A 4 -26.71 34.86 -33.19
C ASN A 4 -26.23 34.76 -31.72
N MET A 5 -26.12 33.52 -31.25
CA MET A 5 -25.46 33.08 -30.03
C MET A 5 -23.98 33.49 -29.98
N LEU A 6 -23.45 33.75 -28.78
CA LEU A 6 -22.24 33.12 -28.20
C LEU A 6 -21.74 33.96 -27.01
N GLY A 7 -22.21 33.62 -25.80
CA GLY A 7 -21.61 34.03 -24.52
C GLY A 7 -21.44 32.79 -23.67
N VAL A 8 -20.36 32.05 -23.93
CA VAL A 8 -20.03 30.79 -23.26
C VAL A 8 -19.87 31.05 -21.76
N LEU A 9 -20.75 30.44 -20.96
CA LEU A 9 -20.53 30.21 -19.54
C LEU A 9 -19.31 29.30 -19.39
N LEU A 10 -18.15 29.86 -19.04
CA LEU A 10 -17.06 29.08 -18.46
C LEU A 10 -17.50 28.66 -17.05
N PRO A 11 -17.59 27.35 -16.73
CA PRO A 11 -17.63 26.95 -15.34
C PRO A 11 -16.30 27.35 -14.71
N ARG A 12 -16.36 28.13 -13.62
CA ARG A 12 -15.21 28.39 -12.76
C ARG A 12 -14.80 27.07 -12.12
N LEU A 13 -13.91 26.34 -12.77
CA LEU A 13 -13.21 25.21 -12.20
C LEU A 13 -12.26 25.78 -11.13
N LEU A 14 -12.76 25.92 -9.90
CA LEU A 14 -11.89 26.10 -8.73
C LEU A 14 -11.10 24.79 -8.59
N LEU A 15 -9.90 24.77 -9.15
CA LEU A 15 -8.87 23.80 -8.79
C LEU A 15 -8.56 24.04 -7.31
N VAL A 16 -9.16 23.24 -6.43
CA VAL A 16 -8.77 23.22 -5.02
C VAL A 16 -7.36 22.66 -5.00
N LEU A 17 -6.41 23.54 -4.69
CA LEU A 17 -5.00 23.25 -4.58
C LEU A 17 -4.79 22.37 -3.34
N SER A 18 -4.95 21.04 -3.49
CA SER A 18 -4.68 20.06 -2.43
C SER A 18 -3.18 19.97 -2.19
N ALA A 19 -2.68 20.96 -1.47
CA ALA A 19 -1.40 20.91 -0.83
C ALA A 19 -1.57 19.94 0.37
N VAL A 20 -1.35 18.64 0.12
CA VAL A 20 -1.13 17.62 1.16
C VAL A 20 0.20 17.97 1.82
N VAL A 21 0.17 19.03 2.63
CA VAL A 21 1.36 19.67 3.18
C VAL A 21 1.73 18.94 4.46
N ALA A 22 2.86 18.25 4.37
CA ALA A 22 3.82 18.09 5.46
C ALA A 22 3.53 17.11 6.62
N PHE A 23 2.53 16.24 6.56
CA PHE A 23 2.47 15.09 7.48
C PHE A 23 2.93 13.76 6.89
N ALA A 24 2.91 13.59 5.56
CA ALA A 24 3.51 12.41 4.92
C ALA A 24 5.03 12.31 5.20
N ALA A 25 5.72 13.44 5.36
CA ALA A 25 7.15 13.45 5.67
C ALA A 25 7.49 12.95 7.09
N ALA A 26 6.58 13.08 8.05
CA ALA A 26 6.75 12.49 9.38
C ALA A 26 6.37 11.00 9.41
N GLN A 27 5.71 10.53 8.35
CA GLN A 27 5.18 9.17 8.23
C GLN A 27 6.04 8.25 7.35
N SER A 28 7.22 8.64 6.85
CA SER A 28 8.11 7.69 6.15
C SER A 28 9.04 6.90 7.10
N GLY A 29 9.44 7.46 8.25
CA GLY A 29 9.96 6.67 9.38
C GLY A 29 11.25 5.88 9.11
N SER A 30 12.16 6.44 8.33
CA SER A 30 13.59 6.13 8.46
C SER A 30 14.40 7.42 8.57
N ASP A 31 15.35 7.42 9.50
CA ASP A 31 16.30 8.54 9.67
C ASP A 31 17.30 8.61 8.50
N CYS A 32 17.25 7.66 7.55
CA CYS A 32 18.18 7.52 6.45
C CYS A 32 17.45 7.36 5.12
N ASN A 33 17.44 8.43 4.31
CA ASN A 33 16.93 8.36 2.95
C ASN A 33 18.05 7.88 1.98
N PRO A 34 17.89 6.72 1.33
CA PRO A 34 18.95 6.09 0.53
C PRO A 34 19.25 6.82 -0.79
N LEU A 35 18.41 7.77 -1.22
CA LEU A 35 18.70 8.63 -2.38
C LEU A 35 19.62 9.79 -2.02
N LYS A 36 19.78 10.08 -0.73
CA LYS A 36 20.51 11.24 -0.21
C LYS A 36 21.71 10.85 0.63
N THR A 37 21.67 9.68 1.25
CA THR A 37 22.67 9.21 2.20
C THR A 37 23.12 7.80 1.82
N SER A 38 24.43 7.61 1.63
CA SER A 38 25.02 6.29 1.43
C SER A 38 25.11 5.51 2.75
N GLY A 39 25.00 4.19 2.69
CA GLY A 39 25.21 3.33 3.86
C GLY A 39 24.03 3.31 4.84
N CYS A 40 22.81 3.53 4.35
CA CYS A 40 21.62 3.28 5.15
C CYS A 40 21.59 1.81 5.63
N PRO A 41 21.14 1.57 6.88
CA PRO A 41 21.02 0.22 7.39
C PRO A 41 20.04 -0.59 6.52
N PRO A 42 20.24 -1.91 6.37
CA PRO A 42 19.28 -2.75 5.67
C PRO A 42 17.91 -2.74 6.36
N ASP A 43 16.86 -2.69 5.55
CA ASP A 43 15.48 -2.86 5.98
C ASP A 43 15.25 -4.31 6.39
N LYS A 44 14.66 -4.54 7.56
CA LYS A 44 14.26 -5.90 7.98
C LYS A 44 13.15 -6.40 7.06
N GLY A 45 13.30 -7.57 6.45
CA GLY A 45 12.30 -8.15 5.57
C GLY A 45 11.33 -9.12 6.25
N LEU A 46 10.19 -9.35 5.61
CA LEU A 46 9.24 -10.39 5.98
C LEU A 46 9.63 -11.71 5.31
N THR A 47 10.19 -12.66 6.08
CA THR A 47 10.55 -14.00 5.57
C THR A 47 9.37 -14.97 5.54
N ASN A 48 8.51 -14.91 6.54
CA ASN A 48 7.35 -15.78 6.66
C ASN A 48 6.21 -15.23 5.81
N SER A 49 6.09 -15.71 4.57
CA SER A 49 5.02 -15.32 3.65
C SER A 49 4.27 -16.54 3.12
N PRO A 50 2.91 -16.52 3.08
CA PRO A 50 2.04 -15.43 3.50
C PRO A 50 2.03 -15.20 5.02
N TYR A 51 1.81 -13.94 5.43
CA TYR A 51 1.64 -13.50 6.81
C TYR A 51 0.19 -13.08 7.05
N GLY A 52 -0.33 -13.31 8.26
CA GLY A 52 -1.64 -12.80 8.64
C GLY A 52 -1.78 -12.63 10.14
N VAL A 53 -2.47 -11.57 10.55
CA VAL A 53 -2.82 -11.28 11.93
C VAL A 53 -4.29 -10.93 12.04
N ASP A 54 -4.96 -11.48 13.05
CA ASP A 54 -6.37 -11.26 13.37
C ASP A 54 -6.43 -10.59 14.74
N PHE A 55 -6.63 -9.27 14.74
CA PHE A 55 -6.61 -8.45 15.95
C PHE A 55 -7.84 -8.67 16.83
N THR A 56 -8.93 -9.23 16.29
CA THR A 56 -10.15 -9.54 17.07
C THR A 56 -9.90 -10.62 18.12
N LYS A 57 -8.84 -11.42 17.94
CA LYS A 57 -8.37 -12.44 18.87
C LYS A 57 -7.43 -11.87 19.95
N GLY A 58 -7.26 -10.55 20.00
CA GLY A 58 -6.21 -9.88 20.75
C GLY A 58 -4.90 -9.84 19.97
N THR A 59 -3.89 -9.16 20.53
CA THR A 59 -2.57 -9.01 19.91
C THR A 59 -1.50 -9.75 20.71
N THR A 60 -0.84 -10.69 20.06
CA THR A 60 0.28 -11.46 20.61
C THR A 60 1.56 -11.31 19.79
N ASP A 61 1.53 -10.59 18.67
CA ASP A 61 2.65 -10.46 17.74
C ASP A 61 3.29 -9.06 17.77
N TRP A 62 3.73 -8.67 18.96
CA TRP A 62 4.52 -7.46 19.18
C TRP A 62 5.90 -7.52 18.52
N ALA A 63 6.35 -8.70 18.08
CA ALA A 63 7.58 -8.85 17.31
C ALA A 63 7.42 -8.29 15.88
N SER A 64 6.21 -8.36 15.32
CA SER A 64 5.90 -7.88 13.97
C SER A 64 5.35 -6.46 13.92
N TRP A 65 4.80 -5.92 15.02
CA TRP A 65 4.13 -4.62 15.02
C TRP A 65 4.58 -3.72 16.15
N THR A 66 4.65 -2.42 15.87
CA THR A 66 4.96 -1.37 16.85
C THR A 66 3.95 -0.23 16.73
N SER A 67 3.54 0.37 17.86
CA SER A 67 2.81 1.63 17.87
C SER A 67 3.78 2.80 17.71
N VAL A 68 3.63 3.57 16.64
CA VAL A 68 4.55 4.65 16.24
C VAL A 68 3.92 6.04 16.26
N GLY A 69 2.60 6.12 16.47
CA GLY A 69 1.83 7.37 16.54
C GLY A 69 1.60 7.89 17.96
N THR A 70 1.01 9.09 18.05
CA THR A 70 0.55 9.68 19.31
C THR A 70 -0.87 9.21 19.65
N GLY A 71 -1.22 9.17 20.94
CA GLY A 71 -2.51 8.63 21.38
C GLY A 71 -2.44 7.13 21.64
N SER A 72 -3.61 6.50 21.78
CA SER A 72 -3.71 5.11 22.24
C SER A 72 -4.20 4.19 21.12
N VAL A 73 -3.51 3.06 20.95
CA VAL A 73 -4.02 1.89 20.21
C VAL A 73 -4.50 0.88 21.25
N LEU A 74 -5.81 0.62 21.26
CA LEU A 74 -6.42 -0.39 22.11
C LEU A 74 -6.83 -1.60 21.28
N TYR A 75 -7.13 -2.71 21.94
CA TYR A 75 -7.57 -3.93 21.29
C TYR A 75 -8.83 -4.43 21.98
N ASP A 76 -9.89 -4.63 21.23
CA ASP A 76 -11.16 -5.16 21.71
C ASP A 76 -11.72 -6.22 20.74
N SER A 77 -12.96 -6.66 20.95
CA SER A 77 -13.59 -7.70 20.12
C SER A 77 -13.75 -7.32 18.63
N HIS A 78 -13.62 -6.04 18.27
CA HIS A 78 -13.63 -5.54 16.90
C HIS A 78 -12.22 -5.38 16.31
N GLY A 79 -11.18 -5.78 17.04
CA GLY A 79 -9.78 -5.69 16.61
C GLY A 79 -9.02 -4.51 17.21
N ALA A 80 -8.06 -3.98 16.44
CA ALA A 80 -7.29 -2.82 16.86
C ALA A 80 -8.15 -1.54 16.72
N ALA A 81 -8.32 -0.82 17.82
CA ALA A 81 -9.07 0.43 17.91
C ALA A 81 -8.11 1.62 17.95
N LEU A 82 -8.03 2.35 16.83
CA LEU A 82 -7.20 3.53 16.66
C LEU A 82 -8.09 4.76 16.86
N THR A 83 -7.99 5.38 18.05
CA THR A 83 -8.94 6.40 18.51
C THR A 83 -8.34 7.80 18.60
N ILE A 84 -9.04 8.77 18.02
CA ILE A 84 -8.78 10.20 18.16
C ILE A 84 -9.80 10.76 19.15
N ALA A 85 -9.35 11.03 20.39
CA ALA A 85 -10.20 11.58 21.45
C ALA A 85 -9.97 13.08 21.67
N LYS A 86 -8.77 13.57 21.33
CA LYS A 86 -8.39 14.97 21.50
C LYS A 86 -7.41 15.41 20.41
N LYS A 87 -7.18 16.72 20.36
CA LYS A 87 -6.16 17.33 19.51
C LYS A 87 -4.79 16.69 19.73
N GLY A 88 -4.09 16.41 18.63
CA GLY A 88 -2.77 15.78 18.64
C GLY A 88 -2.78 14.25 18.77
N ASP A 89 -3.94 13.60 18.95
CA ASP A 89 -4.03 12.14 18.80
C ASP A 89 -3.88 11.77 17.32
N ALA A 90 -2.97 10.85 17.02
CA ALA A 90 -2.73 10.26 15.70
C ALA A 90 -2.26 8.80 15.87
N PRO A 91 -3.09 7.90 16.43
CA PRO A 91 -2.68 6.54 16.72
C PRO A 91 -2.36 5.81 15.42
N THR A 92 -1.19 5.17 15.39
CA THR A 92 -0.66 4.47 14.22
C THR A 92 0.08 3.22 14.66
N ILE A 93 -0.24 2.08 14.05
CA ILE A 93 0.55 0.84 14.10
C ILE A 93 1.35 0.69 12.81
N ALA A 94 2.57 0.17 12.93
CA ALA A 94 3.44 -0.09 11.79
C ALA A 94 4.07 -1.48 11.89
N THR A 95 4.33 -2.10 10.74
CA THR A 95 5.11 -3.34 10.69
C THR A 95 6.58 -3.06 11.03
N ASN A 96 7.19 -4.00 11.74
CA ASN A 96 8.62 -4.02 12.06
C ASN A 96 9.46 -4.60 10.90
N TRP A 97 8.81 -4.93 9.79
CA TRP A 97 9.39 -5.49 8.58
C TRP A 97 8.82 -4.79 7.35
N TYR A 98 9.55 -4.92 6.25
CA TYR A 98 9.19 -4.45 4.93
C TYR A 98 8.82 -5.64 4.05
N ILE A 99 8.04 -5.36 3.01
CA ILE A 99 7.82 -6.26 1.88
C ILE A 99 8.42 -5.62 0.63
N PHE A 100 8.75 -6.46 -0.35
CA PHE A 100 9.18 -6.00 -1.65
C PHE A 100 8.27 -6.65 -2.69
N PHE A 101 7.39 -5.83 -3.27
CA PHE A 101 6.23 -6.24 -4.06
C PHE A 101 5.33 -7.27 -3.34
N GLY A 102 4.20 -7.61 -3.97
CA GLY A 102 3.23 -8.56 -3.46
C GLY A 102 1.90 -7.90 -3.12
N ARG A 103 1.23 -8.39 -2.07
CA ARG A 103 -0.14 -7.99 -1.75
C ARG A 103 -0.33 -7.71 -0.28
N VAL A 104 -1.01 -6.61 0.04
CA VAL A 104 -1.47 -6.28 1.39
C VAL A 104 -2.97 -6.12 1.38
N GLU A 105 -3.64 -6.74 2.35
CA GLU A 105 -5.08 -6.65 2.52
C GLU A 105 -5.43 -6.36 3.98
N VAL A 106 -6.24 -5.34 4.19
CA VAL A 106 -6.63 -4.83 5.51
C VAL A 106 -8.16 -4.84 5.61
N LEU A 107 -8.67 -5.64 6.55
CA LEU A 107 -10.08 -5.69 6.89
C LEU A 107 -10.36 -4.65 7.97
N MET A 108 -11.07 -3.57 7.64
CA MET A 108 -11.25 -2.43 8.53
C MET A 108 -12.53 -1.64 8.28
N ARG A 109 -12.91 -0.86 9.30
CA ARG A 109 -13.97 0.17 9.24
C ARG A 109 -13.38 1.52 9.62
N ALA A 110 -13.65 2.54 8.81
CA ALA A 110 -13.08 3.87 8.99
C ALA A 110 -13.70 4.62 10.18
N ALA A 111 -12.94 5.55 10.76
CA ALA A 111 -13.43 6.46 11.78
C ALA A 111 -14.40 7.49 11.19
N PRO A 112 -15.53 7.80 11.87
CA PRO A 112 -16.41 8.90 11.49
C PRO A 112 -15.85 10.26 11.94
N GLY A 113 -16.47 11.34 11.48
CA GLY A 113 -16.21 12.70 11.94
C GLY A 113 -15.57 13.59 10.88
N THR A 114 -16.08 14.81 10.75
CA THR A 114 -15.50 15.83 9.86
C THR A 114 -14.02 16.04 10.19
N GLY A 115 -13.17 16.04 9.17
CA GLY A 115 -11.73 16.25 9.34
C GLY A 115 -10.96 15.03 9.86
N ILE A 116 -11.62 13.92 10.19
CA ILE A 116 -10.97 12.67 10.60
C ILE A 116 -10.58 11.86 9.36
N VAL A 117 -9.40 11.28 9.40
CA VAL A 117 -8.83 10.49 8.31
C VAL A 117 -8.45 9.11 8.85
N SER A 118 -8.82 8.06 8.12
CA SER A 118 -8.36 6.68 8.35
C SER A 118 -7.46 6.26 7.17
N SER A 119 -6.24 5.83 7.47
CA SER A 119 -5.17 5.64 6.50
C SER A 119 -4.60 4.22 6.55
N VAL A 120 -4.37 3.63 5.37
CA VAL A 120 -3.55 2.42 5.19
C VAL A 120 -2.46 2.78 4.20
N VAL A 121 -1.20 2.74 4.64
CA VAL A 121 -0.06 3.27 3.89
C VAL A 121 1.04 2.23 3.78
N LEU A 122 1.47 1.93 2.57
CA LEU A 122 2.78 1.34 2.31
C LEU A 122 3.77 2.48 2.06
N ALA A 123 4.88 2.51 2.78
CA ALA A 123 5.90 3.55 2.65
C ALA A 123 7.31 2.99 2.70
N SER A 124 8.18 3.47 1.82
CA SER A 124 9.61 3.15 1.78
C SER A 124 10.45 4.25 2.45
N ASP A 125 11.73 3.94 2.64
CA ASP A 125 12.75 4.87 3.15
C ASP A 125 13.13 5.94 2.11
N ASP A 126 12.94 5.65 0.83
CA ASP A 126 13.26 6.55 -0.27
C ASP A 126 12.12 7.51 -0.64
N GLY A 127 10.92 7.28 -0.08
CA GLY A 127 9.73 8.11 -0.25
C GLY A 127 8.76 7.60 -1.32
N ASP A 128 8.91 6.37 -1.78
CA ASP A 128 7.83 5.65 -2.45
C ASP A 128 6.70 5.38 -1.45
N GLU A 129 5.45 5.56 -1.89
CA GLU A 129 4.26 5.47 -1.05
C GLU A 129 3.05 4.98 -1.85
N VAL A 130 2.21 4.16 -1.23
CA VAL A 130 0.89 3.75 -1.74
C VAL A 130 -0.10 3.78 -0.60
N ASP A 131 -1.22 4.47 -0.78
CA ASP A 131 -2.18 4.66 0.30
C ASP A 131 -3.64 4.43 -0.08
N TRP A 132 -4.41 4.13 0.97
CA TRP A 132 -5.83 4.37 1.08
C TRP A 132 -6.07 5.48 2.10
N GLU A 133 -6.94 6.43 1.75
CA GLU A 133 -7.38 7.51 2.63
C GLU A 133 -8.90 7.57 2.65
N ILE A 134 -9.51 7.34 3.82
CA ILE A 134 -10.97 7.42 4.01
C ILE A 134 -11.29 8.58 4.95
N LEU A 135 -12.12 9.50 4.48
CA LEU A 135 -12.49 10.72 5.20
C LEU A 135 -13.75 10.49 6.03
N GLY A 136 -13.69 10.68 7.33
CA GLY A 136 -14.80 10.46 8.26
C GLY A 136 -16.00 11.39 8.07
N GLY A 137 -15.82 12.48 7.32
CA GLY A 137 -16.90 13.39 6.91
C GLY A 137 -17.61 13.00 5.62
N ASN A 138 -17.14 11.97 4.90
CA ASN A 138 -17.72 11.49 3.65
C ASN A 138 -17.95 9.98 3.72
N ASN A 139 -19.20 9.55 3.88
CA ASN A 139 -19.55 8.13 4.06
C ASN A 139 -19.69 7.35 2.76
N ASP A 140 -19.46 7.99 1.61
CA ASP A 140 -19.80 7.44 0.29
C ASP A 140 -18.60 7.36 -0.67
N GLU A 141 -17.37 7.50 -0.17
CA GLU A 141 -16.16 7.54 -0.98
C GLU A 141 -14.93 7.02 -0.21
N VAL A 142 -14.01 6.42 -0.95
CA VAL A 142 -12.62 6.18 -0.52
C VAL A 142 -11.65 6.81 -1.51
N GLN A 143 -10.47 7.20 -1.02
CA GLN A 143 -9.40 7.75 -1.84
C GLN A 143 -8.22 6.80 -1.90
N THR A 144 -7.54 6.79 -3.05
CA THR A 144 -6.31 6.07 -3.31
C THR A 144 -5.27 7.09 -3.76
N ASN A 145 -4.03 6.95 -3.32
CA ASN A 145 -2.96 7.82 -3.78
C ASN A 145 -1.61 7.08 -3.79
N TYR A 146 -0.63 7.68 -4.45
CA TYR A 146 0.72 7.15 -4.51
C TYR A 146 1.74 8.27 -4.60
N PHE A 147 2.94 8.02 -4.09
CA PHE A 147 4.09 8.89 -4.25
C PHE A 147 5.28 8.07 -4.74
N GLY A 148 6.11 8.68 -5.58
CA GLY A 148 7.39 8.11 -5.97
C GLY A 148 8.50 9.00 -5.45
N LYS A 149 9.46 8.43 -4.72
CA LYS A 149 10.70 9.11 -4.29
C LYS A 149 10.46 10.44 -3.54
N GLY A 150 9.35 10.54 -2.83
CA GLY A 150 8.93 11.75 -2.11
C GLY A 150 8.64 12.95 -3.03
N ASN A 151 8.38 12.73 -4.32
CA ASN A 151 8.09 13.81 -5.25
C ASN A 151 6.70 14.42 -4.95
N LEU A 152 6.67 15.69 -4.53
CA LEU A 152 5.45 16.43 -4.19
C LEU A 152 4.98 17.39 -5.30
N THR A 153 5.64 17.42 -6.45
CA THR A 153 5.34 18.38 -7.52
C THR A 153 4.11 18.01 -8.35
N LEU A 154 3.60 16.78 -8.19
CA LEU A 154 2.48 16.23 -8.93
C LEU A 154 1.23 16.14 -8.07
N PHE A 155 0.11 16.67 -8.58
CA PHE A 155 -1.17 16.76 -7.88
C PHE A 155 -2.27 15.86 -8.48
N ASN A 156 -1.93 15.04 -9.48
CA ASN A 156 -2.86 14.19 -10.23
C ASN A 156 -2.81 12.71 -9.81
N ARG A 157 -2.30 12.41 -8.61
CA ARG A 157 -2.03 11.04 -8.15
C ARG A 157 -3.18 10.43 -7.35
N GLY A 158 -4.08 11.27 -6.84
CA GLY A 158 -5.28 10.85 -6.15
C GLY A 158 -6.34 10.27 -7.09
N GLY A 159 -7.00 9.20 -6.65
CA GLY A 159 -8.17 8.60 -7.28
C GLY A 159 -9.28 8.46 -6.24
N LYS A 160 -10.54 8.66 -6.65
CA LYS A 160 -11.71 8.56 -5.79
C LYS A 160 -12.62 7.45 -6.29
N THR A 161 -13.09 6.61 -5.38
CA THR A 161 -13.98 5.49 -5.69
C THR A 161 -15.22 5.57 -4.80
N PRO A 162 -16.44 5.52 -5.37
CA PRO A 162 -17.65 5.40 -4.56
C PRO A 162 -17.67 4.08 -3.78
N VAL A 163 -17.76 4.17 -2.46
CA VAL A 163 -17.98 3.03 -1.55
C VAL A 163 -18.90 3.55 -0.46
N HIS A 164 -20.07 2.94 -0.31
CA HIS A 164 -21.10 3.43 0.60
C HIS A 164 -20.92 2.90 2.01
N ASN A 165 -21.28 3.70 2.99
CA ASN A 165 -21.26 3.32 4.41
C ASN A 165 -19.87 2.91 4.95
N VAL A 166 -18.78 3.53 4.49
CA VAL A 166 -17.40 3.18 4.88
C VAL A 166 -17.08 3.40 6.37
N GLN A 167 -17.88 4.21 7.09
CA GLN A 167 -17.76 4.36 8.54
C GLN A 167 -18.71 3.42 9.32
N GLY A 168 -19.68 2.80 8.66
CA GLY A 168 -20.63 1.87 9.27
C GLY A 168 -20.36 0.39 8.95
N THR A 169 -19.65 0.11 7.86
CA THR A 169 -19.37 -1.23 7.33
C THR A 169 -17.87 -1.52 7.35
N THR A 170 -17.50 -2.74 7.74
CA THR A 170 -16.15 -3.25 7.55
C THR A 170 -15.97 -3.70 6.10
N TYR A 171 -14.93 -3.21 5.45
CA TYR A 171 -14.54 -3.56 4.08
C TYR A 171 -13.13 -4.14 4.07
N SER A 172 -12.85 -5.00 3.09
CA SER A 172 -11.50 -5.45 2.78
C SER A 172 -10.84 -4.49 1.78
N TYR A 173 -9.81 -3.77 2.20
CA TYR A 173 -9.03 -2.87 1.34
C TYR A 173 -7.71 -3.55 1.00
N ALA A 174 -7.49 -3.81 -0.28
CA ALA A 174 -6.26 -4.45 -0.73
C ALA A 174 -5.45 -3.58 -1.69
N ILE A 175 -4.14 -3.73 -1.60
CA ILE A 175 -3.14 -3.20 -2.52
C ILE A 175 -2.41 -4.41 -3.09
N ASP A 176 -2.48 -4.57 -4.41
CA ASP A 176 -1.71 -5.55 -5.18
C ASP A 176 -0.62 -4.81 -5.95
N TRP A 177 0.61 -4.95 -5.49
CA TRP A 177 1.76 -4.16 -5.89
C TRP A 177 2.76 -5.04 -6.62
N GLN A 178 2.74 -4.96 -7.95
CA GLN A 178 3.60 -5.73 -8.84
C GLN A 178 4.65 -4.82 -9.48
N ILE A 179 5.63 -5.40 -10.17
CA ILE A 179 6.71 -4.62 -10.81
C ILE A 179 6.18 -3.65 -11.88
N ASP A 180 5.15 -4.05 -12.62
CA ASP A 180 4.61 -3.34 -13.78
C ASP A 180 3.26 -2.65 -13.53
N GLN A 181 2.53 -3.07 -12.50
CA GLN A 181 1.25 -2.48 -12.14
C GLN A 181 0.92 -2.53 -10.65
N LEU A 182 0.16 -1.54 -10.21
CA LEU A 182 -0.36 -1.40 -8.86
C LEU A 182 -1.87 -1.32 -8.93
N THR A 183 -2.58 -2.23 -8.24
CA THR A 183 -4.05 -2.27 -8.26
C THR A 183 -4.62 -2.22 -6.85
N TRP A 184 -5.60 -1.34 -6.66
CA TRP A 184 -6.37 -1.20 -5.43
C TRP A 184 -7.68 -1.96 -5.55
N TYR A 185 -8.06 -2.66 -4.48
CA TYR A 185 -9.29 -3.44 -4.40
C TYR A 185 -10.13 -3.09 -3.18
N VAL A 186 -11.44 -3.15 -3.32
CA VAL A 186 -12.41 -3.14 -2.23
C VAL A 186 -13.24 -4.41 -2.32
N ASP A 187 -13.26 -5.24 -1.26
CA ASP A 187 -13.93 -6.55 -1.21
C ASP A 187 -13.61 -7.44 -2.42
N GLY A 188 -12.33 -7.46 -2.81
CA GLY A 188 -11.85 -8.25 -3.94
C GLY A 188 -12.17 -7.68 -5.32
N GLN A 189 -12.89 -6.55 -5.42
CA GLN A 189 -13.16 -5.87 -6.69
C GLN A 189 -12.11 -4.80 -6.97
N ALA A 190 -11.47 -4.86 -8.14
CA ALA A 190 -10.51 -3.85 -8.55
C ALA A 190 -11.21 -2.50 -8.78
N VAL A 191 -10.73 -1.45 -8.13
CA VAL A 191 -11.31 -0.10 -8.24
C VAL A 191 -10.39 0.90 -8.91
N ARG A 192 -9.08 0.62 -8.94
CA ARG A 192 -8.09 1.44 -9.63
C ARG A 192 -6.87 0.60 -9.97
N THR A 193 -6.31 0.82 -11.16
CA THR A 193 -4.99 0.31 -11.55
C THR A 193 -4.12 1.48 -12.00
N LEU A 194 -2.88 1.51 -11.52
CA LEU A 194 -1.80 2.37 -11.99
C LEU A 194 -0.78 1.48 -12.69
N LYS A 195 -0.56 1.71 -13.99
CA LYS A 195 0.56 1.06 -14.68
C LYS A 195 1.85 1.83 -14.41
N LYS A 196 2.98 1.13 -14.38
CA LYS A 196 4.30 1.73 -14.15
C LYS A 196 4.58 2.90 -15.08
N GLU A 197 4.29 2.76 -16.37
CA GLU A 197 4.51 3.78 -17.39
C GLU A 197 3.70 5.06 -17.15
N ASP A 198 2.52 4.96 -16.52
CA ASP A 198 1.67 6.11 -16.21
C ASP A 198 2.26 6.96 -15.08
N ALA A 199 3.15 6.38 -14.26
CA ALA A 199 3.84 7.06 -13.17
C ALA A 199 5.12 7.77 -13.66
N VAL A 200 4.97 8.70 -14.61
CA VAL A 200 6.06 9.47 -15.22
C VAL A 200 7.09 8.54 -15.90
N GLY A 201 6.59 7.64 -16.77
CA GLY A 201 7.44 6.67 -17.45
C GLY A 201 8.13 5.68 -16.50
N GLY A 202 7.55 5.43 -15.32
CA GLY A 202 8.10 4.55 -14.29
C GLY A 202 9.00 5.23 -13.26
N LEU A 203 9.36 6.50 -13.44
CA LEU A 203 10.27 7.20 -12.52
C LEU A 203 9.65 7.46 -11.14
N ASN A 204 8.33 7.65 -11.08
CA ASN A 204 7.59 7.83 -9.83
C ASN A 204 6.69 6.63 -9.49
N TYR A 205 6.93 5.47 -10.11
CA TYR A 205 6.25 4.24 -9.72
C TYR A 205 6.84 3.74 -8.40
N PRO A 206 6.02 3.44 -7.36
CA PRO A 206 6.48 2.83 -6.13
C PRO A 206 7.14 1.48 -6.42
N GLN A 207 8.42 1.35 -6.09
CA GLN A 207 9.23 0.23 -6.57
C GLN A 207 10.37 -0.14 -5.62
N THR A 208 10.33 0.32 -4.38
CA THR A 208 11.32 0.00 -3.34
C THR A 208 10.64 -0.61 -2.12
N PRO A 209 11.33 -1.40 -1.28
CA PRO A 209 10.71 -2.09 -0.15
C PRO A 209 9.90 -1.14 0.74
N MET A 210 8.69 -1.56 1.10
CA MET A 210 7.77 -0.74 1.89
C MET A 210 7.34 -1.44 3.17
N LYS A 211 7.23 -0.68 4.27
CA LYS A 211 6.55 -1.11 5.48
C LYS A 211 5.09 -0.68 5.45
N LEU A 212 4.23 -1.42 6.13
CA LEU A 212 2.82 -1.10 6.29
C LEU A 212 2.60 -0.25 7.54
N LYS A 213 1.84 0.83 7.39
CA LYS A 213 1.37 1.71 8.46
C LYS A 213 -0.14 1.83 8.38
N ILE A 214 -0.81 1.68 9.51
CA ILE A 214 -2.26 1.80 9.61
C ILE A 214 -2.56 2.75 10.77
N GLY A 215 -3.33 3.79 10.51
CA GLY A 215 -3.51 4.88 11.46
C GLY A 215 -4.77 5.69 11.22
N SER A 216 -5.17 6.42 12.25
CA SER A 216 -6.18 7.47 12.12
C SER A 216 -5.63 8.79 12.64
N TRP A 217 -5.93 9.90 11.96
CA TRP A 217 -5.45 11.23 12.35
C TRP A 217 -6.45 12.33 11.99
N ALA A 218 -6.30 13.51 12.60
CA ALA A 218 -7.14 14.67 12.34
C ALA A 218 -6.54 15.54 11.23
N GLY A 219 -6.88 15.25 9.96
CA GLY A 219 -6.55 16.13 8.83
C GLY A 219 -7.18 17.52 8.94
N GLY A 220 -8.34 17.61 9.59
CA GLY A 220 -9.03 18.84 9.94
C GLY A 220 -8.54 19.55 11.20
N ASP A 221 -7.40 19.15 11.80
CA ASP A 221 -6.83 19.89 12.94
C ASP A 221 -6.64 21.38 12.56
N PRO A 222 -7.10 22.34 13.37
CA PRO A 222 -6.91 23.77 13.12
C PRO A 222 -5.46 24.22 12.89
N ASP A 223 -4.48 23.46 13.36
CA ASP A 223 -3.06 23.77 13.17
C ASP A 223 -2.51 23.27 11.82
N ASN A 224 -3.27 22.44 11.09
CA ASN A 224 -2.86 21.95 9.78
C ASN A 224 -2.93 23.03 8.70
N ALA A 225 -2.23 22.80 7.59
CA ALA A 225 -2.31 23.68 6.44
C ALA A 225 -3.76 23.78 5.93
N PRO A 226 -4.22 24.95 5.47
CA PRO A 226 -5.59 25.14 4.99
C PRO A 226 -6.01 24.15 3.88
N GLY A 227 -5.07 23.76 3.01
CA GLY A 227 -5.30 22.76 1.97
C GLY A 227 -5.61 21.36 2.53
N THR A 228 -4.89 20.95 3.57
CA THR A 228 -5.13 19.68 4.27
C THR A 228 -6.48 19.68 4.98
N ILE A 229 -6.84 20.78 5.67
CA ILE A 229 -8.14 20.92 6.33
C ILE A 229 -9.28 20.86 5.31
N ALA A 230 -9.13 21.57 4.19
CA ALA A 230 -10.12 21.56 3.11
C ALA A 230 -10.26 20.18 2.48
N TRP A 231 -9.15 19.49 2.22
CA TRP A 231 -9.14 18.12 1.70
C TRP A 231 -9.82 17.13 2.66
N ALA A 232 -9.56 17.24 3.96
CA ALA A 232 -10.16 16.39 4.99
C ALA A 232 -11.67 16.65 5.23
N GLY A 233 -12.26 17.61 4.49
CA GLY A 233 -13.68 17.93 4.53
C GLY A 233 -14.07 18.98 5.57
N GLY A 234 -13.10 19.65 6.19
CA GLY A 234 -13.33 20.74 7.14
C GLY A 234 -12.62 20.55 8.49
N VAL A 235 -12.87 21.49 9.40
CA VAL A 235 -12.26 21.51 10.73
C VAL A 235 -12.81 20.39 11.61
N THR A 236 -11.92 19.68 12.31
CA THR A 236 -12.26 18.64 13.26
C THR A 236 -12.86 19.22 14.54
N ASP A 237 -14.03 18.73 14.93
CA ASP A 237 -14.67 19.04 16.21
C ASP A 237 -14.45 17.90 17.20
N TYR A 238 -13.37 18.00 17.99
CA TYR A 238 -13.00 16.97 18.97
C TYR A 238 -14.07 16.77 20.07
N THR A 239 -14.98 17.71 20.28
CA THR A 239 -16.07 17.55 21.27
C THR A 239 -17.11 16.52 20.86
N LYS A 240 -17.15 16.16 19.57
CA LYS A 240 -18.01 15.09 19.02
C LYS A 240 -17.32 13.73 18.99
N GLY A 241 -16.06 13.67 19.43
CA GLY A 241 -15.34 12.42 19.59
C GLY A 241 -15.82 11.59 20.80
N PRO A 242 -15.14 10.48 21.11
CA PRO A 242 -14.00 9.95 20.36
C PRO A 242 -14.38 9.43 18.97
N PHE A 243 -13.44 9.52 18.04
CA PHE A 243 -13.57 8.95 16.69
C PHE A 243 -12.64 7.75 16.57
N THR A 244 -13.17 6.58 16.22
CA THR A 244 -12.40 5.34 16.24
C THR A 244 -12.44 4.61 14.91
N MET A 245 -11.26 4.36 14.37
CA MET A 245 -11.02 3.41 13.27
C MET A 245 -10.82 2.03 13.88
N TYR A 246 -11.37 1.00 13.23
CA TYR A 246 -11.21 -0.38 13.64
C TYR A 246 -10.52 -1.20 12.55
N VAL A 247 -9.50 -1.97 12.94
CA VAL A 247 -8.79 -2.91 12.06
C VAL A 247 -8.95 -4.30 12.62
N GLU A 248 -9.67 -5.15 11.90
CA GLU A 248 -9.96 -6.53 12.32
C GLU A 248 -8.82 -7.47 11.97
N LYS A 249 -8.33 -7.40 10.72
CA LYS A 249 -7.38 -8.36 10.19
C LYS A 249 -6.45 -7.72 9.16
N VAL A 250 -5.20 -8.19 9.12
CA VAL A 250 -4.24 -7.88 8.06
C VAL A 250 -3.72 -9.17 7.46
N SER A 251 -3.64 -9.25 6.13
CA SER A 251 -3.05 -10.36 5.38
C SER A 251 -2.03 -9.82 4.39
N VAL A 252 -0.86 -10.44 4.30
CA VAL A 252 0.27 -9.97 3.49
C VAL A 252 0.95 -11.11 2.74
N THR A 253 1.16 -10.92 1.44
CA THR A 253 2.05 -11.74 0.62
C THR A 253 3.23 -10.87 0.21
N ASN A 254 4.44 -11.36 0.45
CA ASN A 254 5.69 -10.70 0.10
C ASN A 254 6.26 -11.43 -1.12
N GLN A 255 6.24 -10.77 -2.28
CA GLN A 255 6.67 -11.40 -3.54
C GLN A 255 8.12 -11.86 -3.44
N TYR A 256 8.98 -11.00 -2.86
CA TYR A 256 10.40 -11.32 -2.68
C TYR A 256 10.76 -11.45 -1.20
N ALA A 257 10.29 -12.53 -0.57
CA ALA A 257 10.60 -12.85 0.82
C ALA A 257 12.12 -12.91 1.08
N ALA A 258 12.57 -12.11 2.04
CA ALA A 258 13.98 -11.98 2.43
C ALA A 258 14.11 -11.59 3.91
N THR A 259 15.27 -11.85 4.49
CA THR A 259 15.62 -11.44 5.86
C THR A 259 15.89 -9.94 5.94
N SER A 260 16.45 -9.36 4.87
CA SER A 260 16.65 -7.93 4.75
C SER A 260 16.73 -7.46 3.30
N TYR A 261 16.50 -6.16 3.10
CA TYR A 261 16.69 -5.44 1.84
C TYR A 261 17.69 -4.31 2.03
N SER A 262 18.61 -4.14 1.09
CA SER A 262 19.56 -3.03 1.07
C SER A 262 19.49 -2.30 -0.26
N TYR A 263 19.68 -1.00 -0.26
CA TYR A 263 19.86 -0.21 -1.49
C TYR A 263 21.30 -0.39 -1.96
N GLY A 264 21.48 -1.07 -3.11
CA GLY A 264 22.79 -1.31 -3.72
C GLY A 264 23.42 -0.06 -4.33
N ASP A 265 22.59 0.94 -4.63
CA ASP A 265 23.01 2.28 -5.06
C ASP A 265 21.99 3.35 -4.60
N MET A 266 22.19 4.60 -5.01
CA MET A 266 21.32 5.73 -4.65
C MET A 266 20.24 6.05 -5.71
N SER A 267 19.96 5.12 -6.64
CA SER A 267 19.01 5.35 -7.74
C SER A 267 17.54 5.32 -7.31
N GLY A 268 17.23 4.58 -6.24
CA GLY A 268 15.83 4.26 -5.87
C GLY A 268 15.12 3.40 -6.91
N SER A 269 15.88 2.60 -7.66
CA SER A 269 15.35 1.66 -8.63
C SER A 269 15.18 0.29 -7.98
N TRP A 270 14.12 -0.43 -8.37
CA TRP A 270 13.84 -1.76 -7.83
C TRP A 270 14.96 -2.77 -8.10
N ASP A 271 15.67 -2.62 -9.22
CA ASP A 271 16.78 -3.48 -9.61
C ASP A 271 18.08 -3.18 -8.84
N SER A 272 18.15 -2.08 -8.10
CA SER A 272 19.26 -1.82 -7.19
C SER A 272 19.06 -2.44 -5.80
N ILE A 273 17.89 -3.01 -5.52
CA ILE A 273 17.60 -3.64 -4.23
C ILE A 273 18.35 -4.98 -4.13
N VAL A 274 19.19 -5.09 -3.10
CA VAL A 274 19.93 -6.30 -2.73
C VAL A 274 19.15 -7.05 -1.66
N LEU A 275 18.88 -8.33 -1.91
CA LEU A 275 18.12 -9.18 -1.01
C LEU A 275 19.06 -10.12 -0.28
N LYS A 276 18.77 -10.34 1.01
CA LYS A 276 19.44 -11.34 1.82
C LYS A 276 18.45 -12.43 2.22
N LYS A 277 18.59 -13.64 1.70
CA LYS A 277 17.76 -14.80 2.09
C LYS A 277 18.43 -15.59 3.23
N ASP A 278 17.65 -16.32 4.01
CA ASP A 278 18.17 -17.16 5.10
C ASP A 278 19.20 -18.17 4.56
N GLY A 279 20.41 -18.15 5.11
CA GLY A 279 21.49 -19.09 4.73
C GLY A 279 22.11 -18.87 3.34
N ALA A 280 21.74 -17.81 2.61
CA ALA A 280 22.28 -17.51 1.28
C ALA A 280 23.24 -16.30 1.30
N ALA A 281 24.16 -16.26 0.32
CA ALA A 281 24.91 -15.04 0.01
C ALA A 281 23.96 -13.96 -0.53
N GLU A 282 24.32 -12.69 -0.32
CA GLU A 282 23.54 -11.55 -0.80
C GLU A 282 23.52 -11.49 -2.33
N GLY A 283 22.38 -11.12 -2.92
CA GLY A 283 22.20 -11.03 -4.37
C GLY A 283 21.23 -9.93 -4.77
N THR A 284 21.47 -9.31 -5.91
CA THR A 284 20.53 -8.38 -6.58
C THR A 284 19.50 -9.17 -7.37
N GLN A 285 18.25 -8.69 -7.40
CA GLN A 285 17.25 -9.22 -8.33
C GLN A 285 17.62 -8.84 -9.78
N SER A 286 17.59 -9.81 -10.68
CA SER A 286 17.72 -9.59 -12.12
C SER A 286 16.44 -10.02 -12.83
N LYS A 287 16.14 -9.43 -13.99
CA LYS A 287 14.95 -9.76 -14.81
C LYS A 287 14.78 -11.26 -15.13
N GLU A 288 15.81 -12.08 -14.92
CA GLU A 288 15.80 -13.52 -15.18
C GLU A 288 15.21 -14.34 -14.02
N ASP A 289 15.23 -13.83 -12.78
CA ASP A 289 14.69 -14.55 -11.61
C ASP A 289 13.14 -14.65 -11.63
N ASP A 290 12.47 -13.71 -12.29
CA ASP A 290 11.00 -13.66 -12.43
C ASP A 290 10.43 -14.80 -13.31
N MET A 291 11.25 -15.40 -14.19
CA MET A 291 10.81 -16.52 -15.04
C MET A 291 10.81 -17.87 -14.32
N VAL A 292 11.44 -17.99 -13.14
CA VAL A 292 11.57 -19.27 -12.44
C VAL A 292 10.36 -19.54 -11.53
N ASP A 293 9.76 -18.51 -10.93
CA ASP A 293 8.65 -18.70 -9.96
C ASP A 293 7.28 -18.90 -10.63
N SER A 294 7.11 -18.41 -11.86
CA SER A 294 5.86 -18.58 -12.64
C SER A 294 5.67 -20.01 -13.18
N ALA A 295 6.69 -20.88 -13.11
CA ALA A 295 6.65 -22.23 -13.68
C ALA A 295 6.25 -23.34 -12.67
N VAL A 296 6.02 -23.02 -11.39
CA VAL A 296 5.79 -24.03 -10.33
C VAL A 296 4.29 -24.32 -10.09
N MET A 297 3.40 -23.80 -10.93
CA MET A 297 1.95 -24.01 -10.79
C MET A 297 1.31 -24.64 -12.04
N GLU A 298 1.87 -25.74 -12.57
CA GLU A 298 1.09 -26.70 -13.36
C GLU A 298 1.49 -28.17 -13.08
N ASP A 299 0.49 -28.89 -12.55
CA ASP A 299 0.20 -30.33 -12.65
C ASP A 299 0.95 -31.37 -11.78
N ASP A 300 0.24 -31.80 -10.72
CA ASP A 300 0.41 -33.07 -10.01
C ASP A 300 -0.22 -34.21 -10.83
N GLY A 301 0.63 -34.98 -11.52
CA GLY A 301 0.24 -36.15 -12.28
C GLY A 301 1.23 -37.30 -12.09
N THR A 302 1.10 -37.98 -10.95
CA THR A 302 1.89 -39.17 -10.60
C THR A 302 1.70 -40.30 -11.62
N THR A 303 2.78 -40.93 -12.10
CA THR A 303 2.95 -42.41 -12.09
C THR A 303 4.33 -42.88 -12.60
N GLY A 304 5.08 -43.50 -11.68
CA GLY A 304 5.83 -44.76 -11.87
C GLY A 304 6.74 -44.94 -13.08
N VAL A 305 8.03 -44.65 -12.90
CA VAL A 305 9.10 -45.13 -13.78
C VAL A 305 9.37 -46.62 -13.49
N ALA A 306 9.10 -47.48 -14.47
CA ALA A 306 9.65 -48.83 -14.53
C ALA A 306 10.64 -48.92 -15.70
N SER A 307 11.87 -49.31 -15.38
CA SER A 307 12.99 -49.49 -16.29
C SER A 307 12.79 -50.66 -17.26
N ALA A 308 13.04 -50.45 -18.55
CA ALA A 308 13.55 -51.49 -19.45
C ALA A 308 14.24 -50.85 -20.68
N ALA A 309 15.49 -51.23 -20.90
CA ALA A 309 16.21 -50.98 -22.13
C ALA A 309 15.83 -52.03 -23.19
N ASN A 310 15.56 -51.62 -24.42
CA ASN A 310 16.21 -52.21 -25.60
C ASN A 310 15.99 -51.38 -26.89
N SER A 311 16.86 -51.66 -27.84
CA SER A 311 17.21 -50.94 -29.05
C SER A 311 16.29 -51.14 -30.27
N SER A 312 16.44 -50.19 -31.20
CA SER A 312 16.40 -50.31 -32.68
C SER A 312 15.06 -50.30 -33.45
N ALA A 313 14.96 -49.25 -34.28
CA ALA A 313 14.69 -49.23 -35.72
C ALA A 313 13.24 -49.23 -36.28
N SER A 314 13.10 -48.28 -37.22
CA SER A 314 12.25 -48.21 -38.42
C SER A 314 10.78 -47.77 -38.32
N SER A 315 10.51 -46.63 -38.97
CA SER A 315 9.20 -46.16 -39.47
C SER A 315 8.60 -47.13 -40.51
N PRO A 316 7.28 -47.05 -40.81
CA PRO A 316 6.78 -45.99 -41.69
C PRO A 316 5.39 -45.40 -41.32
N MET A 317 5.11 -44.28 -41.98
CA MET A 317 3.86 -43.52 -42.12
C MET A 317 2.55 -44.33 -42.25
N TYR A 318 1.41 -43.78 -41.79
CA TYR A 318 0.29 -43.29 -42.63
C TYR A 318 -0.85 -42.62 -41.82
N PHE A 319 -1.31 -41.47 -42.35
CA PHE A 319 -2.59 -40.71 -42.29
C PHE A 319 -3.77 -40.99 -41.32
N ALA A 320 -4.40 -39.85 -40.94
CA ALA A 320 -5.84 -39.54 -40.74
C ALA A 320 -6.59 -40.28 -39.61
N LEU A 321 -7.43 -39.68 -38.76
CA LEU A 321 -8.22 -38.45 -38.72
C LEU A 321 -8.09 -37.79 -37.34
#